data_AF-A0A0A9WUW4-F1
#
_entry.id   AF-A0A0A9WUW4-F1
#
_cell.length_a   1.000
_cell.length_b   1.000
_cell.length_c   1.000
_cell.angle_alpha   90.00
_cell.angle_beta   90.00
_cell.angle_gamma   90.00
#
_symmetry.space_group_name_H-M   'P 1'
#
loop_
_entity.id
_entity.type
_entity.pdbx_description
1 polymer ?
#
loop_
_entity_poly.entity_id
_entity_poly.type
_entity_poly.pdbx_seq_one_letter_code
_entity_poly.pdbx_strand_id
1 'polypeptide(L)'
;WRRSVKLKGKQYTVPSGPIGRQFTSLLANEIQAVADGGQSSERIFVLSATGLQRVKNVNAGGDVKRLLARRMNLWRDGKFEELVREAERCDRQLGPTPRVNTEDHRVRIFTRLVSRGKLREATRWITDRDTRGGALQLNTLLSDGRTVLEELESKHPNQMRPAPESFLNVTEMPTLEDIDVSADHIAKVAHYLRGSAGPSGTDSDAWRDMLLRFGSHSHQLREAIASLVRSLANGIVEWDKIVALLARRGVALDKNPGVRPIGVGEVLHRICAKTMVLITGVDLKEQCGADQLCAGAKAGVESAIHGMTRKYEENETEGMLLIDATNAFNSLSRPLALWNSRVLWPRCARFLFNSYRGYPTIVFRQNSETILSREGTTQGDPLGMLMYAVGTLPLIRRLKT
;
A
#
# COMPACT_ATOMS: atom_id res chain seq x y z
N TRP A 1 18.14 -2.65 -4.16
CA TRP A 1 16.67 -2.63 -4.26
C TRP A 1 16.15 -1.96 -5.55
N ARG A 2 16.62 -0.76 -5.93
CA ARG A 2 16.18 -0.05 -7.16
C ARG A 2 16.31 -0.89 -8.45
N ARG A 3 17.36 -1.71 -8.55
CA ARG A 3 17.54 -2.69 -9.64
C ARG A 3 16.44 -3.75 -9.63
N SER A 4 16.12 -4.30 -8.46
CA SER A 4 15.14 -5.38 -8.26
C SER A 4 13.69 -4.95 -8.56
N VAL A 5 13.31 -3.69 -8.27
CA VAL A 5 11.92 -3.22 -8.48
C VAL A 5 11.56 -2.98 -9.96
N LYS A 6 12.57 -2.83 -10.83
CA LYS A 6 12.38 -2.69 -12.28
C LYS A 6 12.08 -4.02 -12.97
N LEU A 7 12.38 -5.14 -12.32
CA LEU A 7 12.22 -6.48 -12.88
C LEU A 7 10.74 -6.81 -13.13
N LYS A 8 10.46 -7.59 -14.18
CA LYS A 8 9.13 -8.21 -14.37
C LYS A 8 8.76 -9.01 -13.13
N GLY A 9 9.73 -9.78 -12.61
CA GLY A 9 9.75 -10.33 -11.27
C GLY A 9 8.51 -11.15 -10.93
N LYS A 10 8.18 -12.17 -11.74
CA LYS A 10 7.22 -13.21 -11.31
C LYS A 10 7.83 -13.94 -10.13
N GLN A 11 7.05 -14.18 -9.08
CA GLN A 11 7.53 -14.87 -7.89
C GLN A 11 6.94 -16.28 -7.78
N TYR A 12 7.69 -17.20 -7.19
CA TYR A 12 7.16 -18.46 -6.68
C TYR A 12 6.30 -18.18 -5.45
N THR A 13 5.24 -18.97 -5.28
CA THR A 13 4.61 -19.08 -3.96
C THR A 13 5.60 -19.75 -3.01
N VAL A 14 5.66 -19.28 -1.77
CA VAL A 14 6.49 -19.89 -0.73
C VAL A 14 6.07 -21.35 -0.56
N PRO A 15 6.98 -22.33 -0.76
CA PRO A 15 6.61 -23.74 -0.73
C PRO A 15 6.28 -24.19 0.69
N SER A 16 5.38 -25.17 0.81
CA SER A 16 5.11 -25.82 2.10
C SER A 16 6.35 -26.58 2.63
N GLY A 17 6.34 -26.84 3.95
CA GLY A 17 7.37 -27.64 4.62
C GLY A 17 8.61 -26.83 5.05
N PRO A 18 9.78 -27.48 5.21
CA PRO A 18 10.97 -26.87 5.81
C PRO A 18 11.46 -25.60 5.10
N ILE A 19 11.44 -25.58 3.76
CA ILE A 19 11.94 -24.43 2.99
C ILE A 19 11.07 -23.19 3.20
N GLY A 20 9.74 -23.33 3.20
CA GLY A 20 8.86 -22.19 3.47
C GLY A 20 8.97 -21.68 4.90
N ARG A 21 9.12 -22.59 5.87
CA ARG A 21 9.42 -22.24 7.27
C ARG A 21 10.71 -21.43 7.37
N GLN A 22 11.79 -21.90 6.75
CA GLN A 22 13.07 -21.19 6.73
C GLN A 22 12.98 -19.81 6.08
N PHE A 23 12.26 -19.68 4.96
CA PHE A 23 12.07 -18.39 4.30
C PHE A 23 11.26 -17.43 5.18
N THR A 24 10.20 -17.93 5.82
CA THR A 24 9.35 -17.14 6.72
C THR A 24 10.14 -16.61 7.92
N SER A 25 10.97 -17.45 8.56
CA SER A 25 11.86 -17.00 9.64
C SER A 25 12.95 -16.05 9.16
N LEU A 26 13.53 -16.27 7.97
CA LEU A 26 14.52 -15.35 7.43
C LEU A 26 13.91 -13.97 7.18
N LEU A 27 12.69 -13.91 6.64
CA LEU A 27 11.94 -12.68 6.47
C LEU A 27 11.61 -12.02 7.82
N ALA A 28 11.20 -12.80 8.82
CA ALA A 28 10.95 -12.30 10.17
C ALA A 28 12.19 -11.63 10.78
N ASN A 29 13.36 -12.26 10.66
CA ASN A 29 14.62 -11.70 11.16
C ASN A 29 14.98 -10.37 10.47
N GLU A 30 14.80 -10.27 9.15
CA GLU A 30 15.04 -9.01 8.42
C GLU A 30 14.08 -7.90 8.84
N ILE A 31 12.81 -8.24 9.11
CA ILE A 31 11.82 -7.28 9.61
C ILE A 31 12.16 -6.83 11.04
N GLN A 32 12.54 -7.76 11.91
CA GLN A 32 12.94 -7.44 13.29
C GLN A 32 14.16 -6.52 13.31
N ALA A 33 15.18 -6.80 12.49
CA ALA A 33 16.38 -5.96 12.40
C ALA A 33 16.07 -4.52 11.95
N VAL A 34 15.04 -4.32 11.13
CA VAL A 34 14.54 -2.98 10.76
C VAL A 34 13.74 -2.36 11.91
N ALA A 35 12.91 -3.14 12.61
CA ALA A 35 12.17 -2.67 13.79
C ALA A 35 13.10 -2.18 14.90
N ASP A 36 14.23 -2.86 15.10
CA ASP A 36 15.26 -2.52 16.10
C ASP A 36 16.14 -1.32 15.66
N GLY A 37 15.94 -0.79 14.45
CA GLY A 37 16.73 0.31 13.89
C GLY A 37 18.13 -0.08 13.38
N GLY A 38 18.50 -1.37 13.47
CA GLY A 38 19.81 -1.87 13.06
C GLY A 38 20.01 -1.99 11.54
N GLN A 39 18.91 -2.06 10.77
CA GLN A 39 18.95 -2.28 9.33
C GLN A 39 17.93 -1.43 8.56
N SER A 40 18.07 -1.37 7.24
CA SER A 40 17.15 -0.65 6.36
C SER A 40 16.14 -1.58 5.66
N SER A 41 14.95 -1.05 5.39
CA SER A 41 13.81 -1.74 4.78
C SER A 41 14.10 -2.32 3.39
N GLU A 42 15.14 -1.82 2.71
CA GLU A 42 15.64 -2.34 1.43
C GLU A 42 15.98 -3.83 1.51
N ARG A 43 16.47 -4.30 2.65
CA ARG A 43 16.85 -5.70 2.85
C ARG A 43 15.64 -6.63 2.70
N ILE A 44 14.53 -6.30 3.35
CA ILE A 44 13.25 -7.02 3.26
C ILE A 44 12.81 -7.13 1.79
N PHE A 45 12.97 -6.03 1.04
CA PHE A 45 12.56 -5.96 -0.37
C PHE A 45 13.46 -6.79 -1.27
N VAL A 46 14.78 -6.67 -1.12
CA VAL A 46 15.72 -7.43 -1.93
C VAL A 46 15.59 -8.92 -1.64
N LEU A 47 15.43 -9.32 -0.37
CA LEU A 47 15.17 -10.71 0.01
C LEU A 47 13.93 -11.24 -0.70
N SER A 48 12.82 -10.53 -0.62
CA SER A 48 11.56 -10.94 -1.24
C SER A 48 11.66 -11.00 -2.77
N ALA A 49 12.20 -9.94 -3.38
CA ALA A 49 12.29 -9.80 -4.83
C ALA A 49 13.26 -10.81 -5.48
N THR A 50 14.40 -11.10 -4.83
CA THR A 50 15.43 -12.00 -5.38
C THR A 50 15.24 -13.44 -4.91
N GLY A 51 14.90 -13.64 -3.64
CA GLY A 51 14.70 -14.95 -3.05
C GLY A 51 13.60 -15.72 -3.78
N LEU A 52 12.44 -15.08 -3.99
CA LEU A 52 11.26 -15.74 -4.56
C LEU A 52 11.17 -15.65 -6.09
N GLN A 53 12.11 -15.02 -6.78
CA GLN A 53 11.98 -14.78 -8.23
C GLN A 53 11.92 -16.09 -9.03
N ARG A 54 11.02 -16.18 -10.00
CA ARG A 54 10.92 -17.35 -10.89
C ARG A 54 12.07 -17.41 -11.88
N VAL A 55 12.52 -18.63 -12.12
CA VAL A 55 13.51 -18.95 -13.15
C VAL A 55 12.80 -19.70 -14.27
N LYS A 56 13.09 -19.34 -15.52
CA LYS A 56 12.56 -20.03 -16.69
C LYS A 56 12.92 -21.52 -16.60
N ASN A 57 11.98 -22.40 -16.92
CA ASN A 57 12.12 -23.86 -16.91
C ASN A 57 12.34 -24.51 -15.52
N VAL A 58 12.33 -23.77 -14.41
CA VAL A 58 12.34 -24.35 -13.06
C VAL A 58 10.91 -24.36 -12.51
N ASN A 59 10.22 -25.48 -12.68
CA ASN A 59 8.81 -25.64 -12.32
C ASN A 59 8.55 -26.76 -11.31
N ALA A 60 9.39 -27.80 -11.27
CA ALA A 60 9.20 -28.93 -10.37
C ALA A 60 9.42 -28.50 -8.91
N GLY A 61 8.55 -28.97 -8.00
CA GLY A 61 8.56 -28.53 -6.60
C GLY A 61 9.89 -28.81 -5.88
N GLY A 62 10.57 -29.92 -6.20
CA GLY A 62 11.90 -30.25 -5.65
C GLY A 62 12.98 -29.25 -6.08
N ASP A 63 12.99 -28.88 -7.36
CA ASP A 63 13.98 -27.94 -7.91
C ASP A 63 13.75 -26.52 -7.39
N VAL A 64 12.48 -26.10 -7.29
CA VAL A 64 12.12 -24.82 -6.68
C VAL A 64 12.61 -24.77 -5.22
N LYS A 65 12.37 -25.83 -4.43
CA LYS A 65 12.85 -25.91 -3.04
C LYS A 65 14.38 -25.82 -2.95
N ARG A 66 15.11 -26.52 -3.82
CA ARG A 66 16.58 -26.49 -3.87
C ARG A 66 17.11 -25.11 -4.24
N LEU A 67 16.48 -24.45 -5.21
CA LEU A 67 16.83 -23.09 -5.63
C LEU A 67 16.61 -22.08 -4.49
N LEU A 68 15.45 -22.11 -3.83
CA LEU A 68 15.15 -21.22 -2.71
C LEU A 68 16.12 -21.44 -1.55
N ALA A 69 16.46 -22.69 -1.23
CA ALA A 69 17.46 -23.02 -0.21
C ALA A 69 18.82 -22.39 -0.53
N ARG A 70 19.30 -22.54 -1.79
CA ARG A 70 20.56 -21.91 -2.24
C ARG A 70 20.53 -20.39 -2.06
N ARG A 71 19.43 -19.74 -2.47
CA ARG A 71 19.31 -18.29 -2.37
C ARG A 71 19.27 -17.79 -0.93
N MET A 72 18.61 -18.54 -0.03
CA MET A 72 18.65 -18.23 1.40
C MET A 72 20.05 -18.37 2.00
N ASN A 73 20.85 -19.33 1.53
CA ASN A 73 22.25 -19.43 1.96
C ASN A 73 23.09 -18.25 1.43
N LEU A 74 22.97 -17.90 0.14
CA LEU A 74 23.62 -16.70 -0.40
C LEU A 74 23.25 -15.43 0.38
N TRP A 75 21.99 -15.32 0.79
CA TRP A 75 21.53 -14.21 1.61
C TRP A 75 22.21 -14.17 2.98
N ARG A 76 22.29 -15.32 3.67
CA ARG A 76 22.98 -15.45 4.97
C ARG A 76 24.47 -15.17 4.87
N ASP A 77 25.09 -15.55 3.76
CA ASP A 77 26.50 -15.31 3.46
C ASP A 77 26.79 -13.85 3.04
N GLY A 78 25.78 -12.98 3.01
CA GLY A 78 25.93 -11.57 2.62
C GLY A 78 26.12 -11.34 1.11
N LYS A 79 25.89 -12.36 0.27
CA LYS A 79 26.11 -12.33 -1.19
C LYS A 79 24.95 -11.66 -1.94
N PHE A 80 24.58 -10.45 -1.53
CA PHE A 80 23.42 -9.73 -2.06
C PHE A 80 23.58 -9.36 -3.55
N GLU A 81 24.78 -8.98 -3.97
CA GLU A 81 25.04 -8.60 -5.37
C GLU A 81 24.91 -9.81 -6.31
N GLU A 82 25.34 -11.01 -5.87
CA GLU A 82 25.15 -12.24 -6.62
C GLU A 82 23.66 -12.55 -6.82
N LEU A 83 22.85 -12.39 -5.76
CA LEU A 83 21.40 -12.56 -5.84
C LEU A 83 20.74 -11.57 -6.80
N VAL A 84 21.14 -10.31 -6.79
CA VAL A 84 20.60 -9.29 -7.69
C VAL A 84 20.99 -9.57 -9.15
N ARG A 85 22.25 -9.93 -9.41
CA ARG A 85 22.72 -10.28 -10.77
C ARG A 85 22.05 -11.55 -11.30
N GLU A 86 21.89 -12.56 -10.44
CA GLU A 86 21.09 -13.73 -10.78
C GLU A 86 19.68 -13.31 -11.17
N ALA A 87 19.06 -12.43 -10.38
CA ALA A 87 17.69 -12.03 -10.62
C ALA A 87 17.52 -11.27 -11.95
N GLU A 88 18.44 -10.38 -12.29
CA GLU A 88 18.46 -9.67 -13.57
C GLU A 88 18.64 -10.63 -14.76
N ARG A 89 19.54 -11.62 -14.63
CA ARG A 89 19.75 -12.64 -15.65
C ARG A 89 18.50 -13.50 -15.85
N CYS A 90 17.83 -13.91 -14.77
CA CYS A 90 16.59 -14.68 -14.84
C CYS A 90 15.45 -13.86 -15.45
N ASP A 91 15.35 -12.57 -15.12
CA ASP A 91 14.29 -11.69 -15.65
C ASP A 91 14.40 -11.47 -17.17
N ARG A 92 15.64 -11.35 -17.69
CA ARG A 92 15.90 -11.26 -19.14
C ARG A 92 15.39 -12.49 -19.90
N GLN A 93 15.38 -13.65 -19.27
CA GLN A 93 14.87 -14.89 -19.87
C GLN A 93 13.34 -14.99 -19.80
N LEU A 94 12.67 -14.18 -18.97
CA LEU A 94 11.22 -14.14 -18.93
C LEU A 94 10.71 -13.44 -20.19
N GLY A 95 10.13 -14.22 -21.11
CA GLY A 95 9.46 -13.70 -22.29
C GLY A 95 8.27 -12.78 -21.93
N PRO A 96 7.73 -12.04 -22.91
CA PRO A 96 6.43 -11.39 -22.75
C PRO A 96 5.39 -12.43 -22.32
N THR A 97 4.46 -12.06 -21.44
CA THR A 97 3.37 -12.98 -21.08
C THR A 97 2.39 -12.99 -22.26
N PRO A 98 2.23 -14.10 -23.00
CA PRO A 98 1.27 -14.13 -24.10
C PRO A 98 -0.14 -13.91 -23.53
N ARG A 99 -0.94 -13.04 -24.17
CA ARG A 99 -2.38 -12.94 -23.92
C ARG A 99 -3.03 -14.17 -24.54
N VAL A 100 -3.04 -15.28 -23.81
CA VAL A 100 -3.76 -16.49 -24.23
C VAL A 100 -5.23 -16.25 -23.91
N ASN A 101 -6.05 -16.01 -24.93
CA ASN A 101 -7.49 -15.79 -24.77
C ASN A 101 -8.29 -16.99 -25.30
N THR A 102 -7.91 -18.21 -24.91
CA THR A 102 -8.68 -19.41 -25.23
C THR A 102 -9.74 -19.67 -24.16
N GLU A 103 -10.85 -20.30 -24.55
CA GLU A 103 -11.93 -20.68 -23.62
C GLU A 103 -11.41 -21.56 -22.47
N ASP A 104 -10.59 -22.56 -22.77
CA ASP A 104 -9.89 -23.39 -21.78
C ASP A 104 -9.01 -22.60 -20.80
N HIS A 105 -8.39 -21.51 -21.28
CA HIS A 105 -7.61 -20.64 -20.40
C HIS A 105 -8.53 -19.83 -19.48
N ARG A 106 -9.65 -19.33 -20.00
CA ARG A 106 -10.65 -18.61 -19.23
C ARG A 106 -11.24 -19.49 -18.13
N VAL A 107 -11.66 -20.71 -18.47
CA VAL A 107 -12.22 -21.71 -17.52
C VAL A 107 -11.18 -22.10 -16.46
N ARG A 108 -9.91 -22.31 -16.83
CA ARG A 108 -8.85 -22.63 -15.87
C ARG A 108 -8.59 -21.50 -14.87
N ILE A 109 -8.58 -20.25 -15.33
CA ILE A 109 -8.42 -19.10 -14.42
C ILE A 109 -9.65 -18.94 -13.53
N PHE A 110 -10.85 -19.05 -14.10
CA PHE A 110 -12.09 -19.02 -13.33
C PHE A 110 -12.09 -20.05 -12.21
N THR A 111 -11.83 -21.33 -12.54
CA THR A 111 -11.77 -22.43 -11.57
C THR A 111 -10.74 -22.17 -10.47
N ARG A 112 -9.57 -21.63 -10.83
CA ARG A 112 -8.53 -21.25 -9.86
C ARG A 112 -8.96 -20.11 -8.93
N LEU A 113 -9.69 -19.11 -9.45
CA LEU A 113 -10.18 -18.00 -8.63
C LEU A 113 -11.28 -18.48 -7.68
N VAL A 114 -12.20 -19.33 -8.15
CA VAL A 114 -13.26 -19.94 -7.31
C VAL A 114 -12.66 -20.80 -6.21
N SER A 115 -11.68 -21.67 -6.51
CA SER A 115 -11.04 -22.51 -5.48
C SER A 115 -10.26 -21.73 -4.44
N ARG A 116 -9.91 -20.47 -4.74
CA ARG A 116 -9.30 -19.52 -3.79
C ARG A 116 -10.33 -18.65 -3.06
N GLY A 117 -11.63 -18.92 -3.21
CA GLY A 117 -12.71 -18.13 -2.62
C GLY A 117 -12.91 -16.75 -3.25
N LYS A 118 -12.27 -16.47 -4.40
CA LYS A 118 -12.32 -15.17 -5.07
C LYS A 118 -13.47 -15.08 -6.06
N LEU A 119 -14.68 -15.37 -5.57
CA LEU A 119 -15.88 -15.49 -6.40
C LEU A 119 -16.14 -14.23 -7.26
N ARG A 120 -16.03 -13.04 -6.67
CA ARG A 120 -16.22 -11.77 -7.41
C ARG A 120 -15.20 -11.57 -8.54
N GLU A 121 -13.94 -11.91 -8.32
CA GLU A 121 -12.90 -11.82 -9.35
C GLU A 121 -13.14 -12.86 -10.45
N ALA A 122 -13.54 -14.08 -10.07
CA ALA A 122 -13.89 -15.14 -11.00
C ALA A 122 -15.07 -14.73 -11.91
N THR A 123 -16.15 -14.21 -11.32
CA THR A 123 -17.32 -13.72 -12.06
C THR A 123 -16.94 -12.59 -13.02
N ARG A 124 -16.12 -11.62 -12.58
CA ARG A 124 -15.66 -10.53 -13.47
C ARG A 124 -14.83 -11.05 -14.63
N TRP A 125 -13.94 -12.02 -14.37
CA TRP A 125 -13.06 -12.61 -15.36
C TRP A 125 -13.83 -13.33 -16.49
N ILE A 126 -14.88 -14.08 -16.15
CA ILE A 126 -15.65 -14.85 -17.15
C ILE A 126 -16.71 -14.01 -17.86
N THR A 127 -17.12 -12.87 -17.30
CA THR A 127 -18.19 -12.01 -17.86
C THR A 127 -17.67 -10.90 -18.78
N ASP A 128 -16.39 -10.91 -19.16
CA ASP A 128 -15.72 -9.90 -20.01
C ASP A 128 -15.94 -8.43 -19.58
N ARG A 129 -16.28 -8.21 -18.30
CA ARG A 129 -16.40 -6.88 -17.69
C ARG A 129 -15.05 -6.15 -17.55
N ASP A 130 -13.95 -6.77 -18.00
CA ASP A 130 -12.59 -6.20 -18.06
C ASP A 130 -12.34 -5.35 -19.32
N THR A 131 -13.30 -5.21 -20.22
CA THR A 131 -13.18 -4.37 -21.44
C THR A 131 -13.16 -2.87 -21.15
N ARG A 132 -13.43 -2.41 -19.91
CA ARG A 132 -13.40 -1.00 -19.50
C ARG A 132 -12.58 -0.80 -18.22
N GLY A 133 -11.60 0.11 -18.22
CA GLY A 133 -10.83 0.50 -17.02
C GLY A 133 -9.51 -0.26 -16.79
N GLY A 134 -8.73 -0.48 -17.86
CA GLY A 134 -7.44 -1.18 -17.81
C GLY A 134 -6.26 -0.32 -17.31
N ALA A 135 -5.11 -0.96 -17.14
CA ALA A 135 -3.85 -0.25 -16.89
C ALA A 135 -3.28 0.31 -18.20
N LEU A 136 -3.00 1.61 -18.24
CA LEU A 136 -2.42 2.32 -19.37
C LEU A 136 -0.89 2.20 -19.36
N GLN A 137 -0.28 2.20 -20.54
CA GLN A 137 1.18 2.30 -20.67
C GLN A 137 1.61 3.75 -20.54
N LEU A 138 2.77 4.00 -19.93
CA LEU A 138 3.24 5.35 -19.64
C LEU A 138 3.47 6.22 -20.88
N ASN A 139 3.86 5.60 -21.99
CA ASN A 139 4.11 6.26 -23.27
C ASN A 139 2.86 6.37 -24.17
N THR A 140 1.69 5.90 -23.72
CA THR A 140 0.44 6.08 -24.48
C THR A 140 0.08 7.56 -24.50
N LEU A 141 -0.26 8.08 -25.69
CA LEU A 141 -0.74 9.45 -25.86
C LEU A 141 -2.22 9.54 -25.50
N LEU A 142 -2.57 10.60 -24.79
CA LEU A 142 -3.94 10.99 -24.46
C LEU A 142 -4.51 11.90 -25.56
N SER A 143 -5.82 12.16 -25.49
CA SER A 143 -6.53 12.98 -26.48
C SER A 143 -6.05 14.43 -26.56
N ASP A 144 -5.39 14.93 -25.51
CA ASP A 144 -4.83 16.29 -25.44
C ASP A 144 -3.35 16.36 -25.85
N GLY A 145 -2.79 15.25 -26.38
CA GLY A 145 -1.41 15.17 -26.86
C GLY A 145 -0.37 14.86 -25.78
N ARG A 146 -0.73 14.87 -24.49
CA ARG A 146 0.17 14.47 -23.40
C ARG A 146 0.30 12.96 -23.31
N THR A 147 1.45 12.48 -22.90
CA THR A 147 1.64 11.08 -22.51
C THR A 147 0.96 10.80 -21.17
N VAL A 148 0.64 9.53 -20.91
CA VAL A 148 0.16 9.08 -19.60
C VAL A 148 1.14 9.43 -18.49
N LEU A 149 2.46 9.38 -18.75
CA LEU A 149 3.48 9.81 -17.80
C LEU A 149 3.35 11.28 -17.42
N GLU A 150 3.28 12.18 -18.40
CA GLU A 150 3.13 13.63 -18.16
C GLU A 150 1.83 13.95 -17.40
N GLU A 151 0.74 13.25 -17.72
CA GLU A 151 -0.52 13.37 -16.98
C GLU A 151 -0.37 12.88 -15.53
N LEU A 152 0.35 11.78 -15.29
CA LEU A 152 0.64 11.32 -13.93
C LEU A 152 1.53 12.33 -13.18
N GLU A 153 2.57 12.87 -13.81
CA GLU A 153 3.45 13.86 -13.21
C GLU A 153 2.69 15.14 -12.82
N SER A 154 1.80 15.61 -13.70
CA SER A 154 0.92 16.76 -13.41
C SER A 154 0.04 16.56 -12.17
N LYS A 155 -0.24 15.30 -11.80
CA LYS A 155 -1.03 14.93 -10.62
C LYS A 155 -0.22 14.83 -9.33
N HIS A 156 1.11 14.96 -9.40
CA HIS A 156 1.99 14.91 -8.24
C HIS A 156 2.68 16.27 -8.03
N PRO A 157 1.97 17.26 -7.48
CA PRO A 157 2.53 18.59 -7.28
C PRO A 157 3.66 18.57 -6.24
N ASN A 158 4.46 19.64 -6.26
CA ASN A 158 5.44 19.89 -5.21
C ASN A 158 4.73 20.18 -3.88
N GLN A 159 5.42 19.88 -2.77
CA GLN A 159 4.91 20.18 -1.44
C GLN A 159 4.72 21.69 -1.29
N MET A 160 3.52 22.10 -0.91
CA MET A 160 3.17 23.46 -0.57
C MET A 160 3.75 23.86 0.78
N ARG A 161 3.90 25.16 0.98
CA ARG A 161 4.26 25.77 2.26
C ARG A 161 3.04 26.49 2.80
N PRO A 162 2.27 25.88 3.71
CA PRO A 162 1.09 26.52 4.27
C PRO A 162 1.49 27.76 5.07
N ALA A 163 0.66 28.79 5.02
CA ALA A 163 0.84 29.96 5.87
C ALA A 163 0.62 29.58 7.35
N PRO A 164 1.35 30.16 8.31
CA PRO A 164 1.26 29.80 9.74
C PRO A 164 -0.17 29.81 10.31
N GLU A 165 -1.02 30.73 9.86
CA GLU A 165 -2.42 30.88 10.25
C GLU A 165 -3.33 29.73 9.77
N SER A 166 -2.86 28.90 8.84
CA SER A 166 -3.60 27.72 8.37
C SER A 166 -3.50 26.53 9.32
N PHE A 167 -2.53 26.55 10.24
CA PHE A 167 -2.34 25.49 11.22
C PHE A 167 -3.38 25.63 12.34
N LEU A 168 -3.93 24.50 12.80
CA LEU A 168 -4.79 24.48 13.98
C LEU A 168 -4.04 25.08 15.17
N ASN A 169 -4.57 26.15 15.74
CA ASN A 169 -4.08 26.71 16.98
C ASN A 169 -4.73 25.95 18.15
N VAL A 170 -3.91 25.31 18.98
CA VAL A 170 -4.37 24.59 20.16
C VAL A 170 -3.62 25.08 21.39
N THR A 171 -4.36 25.29 22.47
CA THR A 171 -3.82 25.76 23.75
C THR A 171 -3.02 24.67 24.46
N GLU A 172 -3.47 23.42 24.34
CA GLU A 172 -2.83 22.25 24.92
C GLU A 172 -2.71 21.14 23.87
N MET A 173 -1.52 20.54 23.79
CA MET A 173 -1.26 19.46 22.85
C MET A 173 -1.72 18.13 23.46
N PRO A 174 -2.54 17.32 22.75
CA PRO A 174 -2.93 16.01 23.25
C PRO A 174 -1.71 15.13 23.54
N THR A 175 -1.80 14.28 24.55
CA THR A 175 -0.75 13.32 24.88
C THR A 175 -0.53 12.34 23.73
N LEU A 176 0.73 12.00 23.45
CA LEU A 176 1.07 10.91 22.54
C LEU A 176 1.09 9.60 23.32
N GLU A 177 -0.02 8.88 23.30
CA GLU A 177 -0.08 7.54 23.88
C GLU A 177 0.70 6.53 23.02
N ASP A 178 1.40 5.63 23.69
CA ASP A 178 2.07 4.52 23.04
C ASP A 178 1.08 3.46 22.59
N ILE A 179 1.30 2.99 21.37
CA ILE A 179 0.53 1.94 20.72
C ILE A 179 1.20 0.62 21.02
N ASP A 180 0.47 -0.27 21.70
CA ASP A 180 0.89 -1.66 21.81
C ASP A 180 0.27 -2.50 20.70
N VAL A 181 1.10 -3.39 20.12
CA VAL A 181 0.76 -4.27 19.01
C VAL A 181 1.32 -5.63 19.30
N SER A 182 0.53 -6.67 19.03
CA SER A 182 0.87 -8.06 19.27
C SER A 182 0.73 -8.88 17.98
N ALA A 183 1.28 -10.10 17.95
CA ALA A 183 1.07 -11.01 16.82
C ALA A 183 -0.41 -11.30 16.52
N ASP A 184 -1.31 -11.18 17.49
CA ASP A 184 -2.74 -11.41 17.30
C ASP A 184 -3.41 -10.27 16.52
N HIS A 185 -2.98 -9.02 16.77
CA HIS A 185 -3.38 -7.89 15.92
C HIS A 185 -2.97 -8.13 14.46
N ILE A 186 -1.73 -8.59 14.25
CA ILE A 186 -1.23 -8.90 12.91
C ILE A 186 -1.98 -10.09 12.28
N ALA A 187 -2.31 -11.13 13.06
CA ALA A 187 -3.11 -12.25 12.57
C ALA A 187 -4.50 -11.82 12.13
N LYS A 188 -5.19 -11.00 12.93
CA LYS A 188 -6.51 -10.43 12.57
C LYS A 188 -6.43 -9.70 11.24
N VAL A 189 -5.42 -8.84 11.03
CA VAL A 189 -5.21 -8.14 9.76
C VAL A 189 -4.92 -9.12 8.62
N ALA A 190 -4.09 -10.14 8.86
CA ALA A 190 -3.68 -11.12 7.85
C ALA A 190 -4.86 -11.83 7.17
N HIS A 191 -5.91 -12.17 7.94
CA HIS A 191 -7.11 -12.83 7.41
C HIS A 191 -7.86 -12.00 6.35
N TYR A 192 -7.79 -10.67 6.44
CA TYR A 192 -8.49 -9.77 5.53
C TYR A 192 -7.57 -9.14 4.46
N LEU A 193 -6.31 -9.59 4.36
CA LEU A 193 -5.39 -9.08 3.36
C LEU A 193 -5.85 -9.42 1.94
N ARG A 194 -5.89 -8.38 1.11
CA ARG A 194 -6.25 -8.43 -0.32
C ARG A 194 -5.44 -7.41 -1.09
N GLY A 195 -5.33 -7.65 -2.40
CA GLY A 195 -4.69 -6.73 -3.34
C GLY A 195 -3.35 -7.22 -3.86
N SER A 196 -2.91 -6.62 -4.97
CA SER A 196 -1.70 -7.01 -5.67
C SER A 196 -0.42 -6.66 -4.91
N ALA A 197 0.70 -7.20 -5.40
CA ALA A 197 2.02 -6.87 -4.92
C ALA A 197 2.36 -5.37 -5.06
N GLY A 198 3.14 -4.86 -4.10
CA GLY A 198 3.83 -3.59 -4.20
C GLY A 198 5.14 -3.70 -4.99
N PRO A 199 6.14 -2.86 -4.71
CA PRO A 199 7.42 -2.89 -5.40
C PRO A 199 8.22 -4.18 -5.18
N SER A 200 8.12 -4.83 -4.01
CA SER A 200 8.85 -6.08 -3.73
C SER A 200 8.44 -7.24 -4.65
N GLY A 201 7.20 -7.23 -5.14
CA GLY A 201 6.62 -8.30 -5.96
C GLY A 201 5.87 -9.38 -5.19
N THR A 202 5.92 -9.38 -3.87
CA THR A 202 5.13 -10.31 -3.05
C THR A 202 3.74 -9.75 -2.83
N ASP A 203 2.70 -10.53 -3.16
CA ASP A 203 1.31 -10.10 -3.08
C ASP A 203 0.63 -10.47 -1.74
N SER A 204 -0.60 -10.01 -1.56
CA SER A 204 -1.33 -10.21 -0.30
C SER A 204 -1.67 -11.68 -0.01
N ASP A 205 -1.80 -12.53 -1.03
CA ASP A 205 -2.05 -13.95 -0.82
C ASP A 205 -0.78 -14.64 -0.30
N ALA A 206 0.38 -14.33 -0.87
CA ALA A 206 1.66 -14.84 -0.38
C ALA A 206 1.97 -14.37 1.05
N TRP A 207 1.70 -13.10 1.37
CA TRP A 207 1.83 -12.60 2.75
C TRP A 207 0.86 -13.28 3.71
N ARG A 208 -0.40 -13.48 3.33
CA ARG A 208 -1.37 -14.21 4.16
C ARG A 208 -0.89 -15.63 4.45
N ASP A 209 -0.35 -16.32 3.44
CA ASP A 209 0.19 -17.67 3.61
C ASP A 209 1.39 -17.68 4.57
N MET A 210 2.35 -16.76 4.40
CA MET A 210 3.51 -16.63 5.31
C MET A 210 3.09 -16.31 6.75
N LEU A 211 2.05 -15.51 6.95
CA LEU A 211 1.58 -15.07 8.26
C LEU A 211 0.72 -16.10 9.00
N LEU A 212 0.13 -17.08 8.30
CA LEU A 212 -0.88 -17.97 8.87
C LEU A 212 -0.56 -19.47 8.75
N ARG A 213 0.28 -19.90 7.80
CA ARG A 213 0.38 -21.34 7.42
C ARG A 213 1.65 -22.07 7.86
N PHE A 214 2.59 -21.40 8.53
CA PHE A 214 3.90 -21.94 8.92
C PHE A 214 4.09 -22.07 10.44
N GLY A 215 3.01 -22.19 11.21
CA GLY A 215 3.04 -22.48 12.65
C GLY A 215 3.84 -21.45 13.45
N SER A 216 4.80 -21.91 14.26
CA SER A 216 5.67 -21.02 15.07
C SER A 216 6.46 -20.01 14.24
N HIS A 217 6.78 -20.32 12.98
CA HIS A 217 7.55 -19.41 12.11
C HIS A 217 6.63 -18.28 11.59
N SER A 218 5.37 -18.59 11.32
CA SER A 218 4.33 -17.58 11.08
C SER A 218 4.08 -16.70 12.31
N HIS A 219 4.10 -17.28 13.51
CA HIS A 219 4.01 -16.49 14.75
C HIS A 219 5.21 -15.55 14.92
N GLN A 220 6.44 -16.05 14.73
CA GLN A 220 7.65 -15.23 14.73
C GLN A 220 7.56 -14.05 13.74
N LEU A 221 7.09 -14.32 12.51
CA LEU A 221 6.88 -13.26 11.52
C LEU A 221 5.85 -12.22 11.98
N ARG A 222 4.76 -12.65 12.62
CA ARG A 222 3.75 -11.74 13.17
C ARG A 222 4.31 -10.88 14.31
N GLU A 223 5.12 -11.46 15.20
CA GLU A 223 5.81 -10.72 16.26
C GLU A 223 6.79 -9.68 15.69
N ALA A 224 7.58 -10.05 14.68
CA ALA A 224 8.50 -9.11 14.05
C ALA A 224 7.77 -7.92 13.40
N ILE A 225 6.63 -8.17 12.74
CA ILE A 225 5.79 -7.10 12.19
C ILE A 225 5.17 -6.25 13.30
N ALA A 226 4.68 -6.87 14.39
CA ALA A 226 4.15 -6.14 15.53
C ALA A 226 5.22 -5.21 16.13
N SER A 227 6.45 -5.69 16.28
CA SER A 227 7.61 -4.88 16.68
C SER A 227 7.84 -3.71 15.73
N LEU A 228 7.81 -3.95 14.41
CA LEU A 228 7.94 -2.88 13.41
C LEU A 228 6.84 -1.82 13.54
N VAL A 229 5.58 -2.23 13.76
CA VAL A 229 4.48 -1.29 13.96
C VAL A 229 4.70 -0.45 15.22
N ARG A 230 5.10 -1.06 16.34
CA ARG A 230 5.43 -0.33 17.57
C ARG A 230 6.56 0.68 17.35
N SER A 231 7.64 0.29 16.68
CA SER A 231 8.74 1.22 16.36
C SER A 231 8.27 2.41 15.51
N LEU A 232 7.42 2.16 14.50
CA LEU A 232 6.86 3.21 13.64
C LEU A 232 5.80 4.08 14.33
N ALA A 233 5.08 3.54 15.31
CA ALA A 233 3.99 4.22 16.00
C ALA A 233 4.43 4.97 17.27
N ASN A 234 5.51 4.50 17.91
CA ASN A 234 5.95 5.00 19.22
C ASN A 234 7.23 5.82 19.15
N GLY A 235 7.93 5.82 18.01
CA GLY A 235 9.16 6.60 17.82
C GLY A 235 9.15 7.44 16.55
N ILE A 236 10.20 8.25 16.40
CA ILE A 236 10.56 8.86 15.12
C ILE A 236 11.72 8.03 14.57
N VAL A 237 11.47 7.30 13.49
CA VAL A 237 12.50 6.45 12.87
C VAL A 237 13.28 7.23 11.83
N GLU A 238 14.56 6.95 11.59
CA GLU A 238 15.29 7.60 10.48
C GLU A 238 14.66 7.26 9.13
N TRP A 239 14.39 8.27 8.30
CA TRP A 239 13.55 8.08 7.11
C TRP A 239 14.27 7.27 6.02
N ASP A 240 15.59 7.43 5.92
CA ASP A 240 16.47 6.67 5.03
C ASP A 240 16.38 5.15 5.30
N LYS A 241 16.09 4.73 6.53
CA LYS A 241 15.90 3.33 6.90
C LYS A 241 14.60 2.73 6.40
N ILE A 242 13.59 3.54 6.07
CA ILE A 242 12.24 3.05 5.70
C ILE A 242 11.81 3.42 4.29
N VAL A 243 12.71 3.95 3.45
CA VAL A 243 12.39 4.41 2.08
C VAL A 243 11.77 3.30 1.23
N ALA A 244 12.37 2.11 1.21
CA ALA A 244 11.83 1.00 0.44
C ALA A 244 10.43 0.60 0.96
N LEU A 245 10.24 0.49 2.28
CA LEU A 245 8.94 0.18 2.90
C LEU A 245 7.82 1.11 2.42
N LEU A 246 8.13 2.40 2.25
CA LEU A 246 7.18 3.42 1.83
C LEU A 246 7.00 3.51 0.31
N ALA A 247 7.92 2.93 -0.48
CA ALA A 247 7.84 2.96 -1.94
C ALA A 247 6.53 2.37 -2.48
N ARG A 248 6.11 2.86 -3.65
CA ARG A 248 4.83 2.51 -4.28
C ARG A 248 5.07 1.97 -5.68
N ARG A 249 4.32 0.94 -6.08
CA ARG A 249 4.27 0.48 -7.47
C ARG A 249 3.19 1.29 -8.21
N GLY A 250 3.61 2.15 -9.13
CA GLY A 250 2.72 2.98 -9.93
C GLY A 250 1.89 2.15 -10.92
N VAL A 251 0.60 2.46 -11.01
CA VAL A 251 -0.32 1.95 -12.03
C VAL A 251 -1.19 3.11 -12.52
N ALA A 252 -1.15 3.38 -13.83
CA ALA A 252 -2.05 4.32 -14.48
C ALA A 252 -3.36 3.57 -14.81
N LEU A 253 -4.46 3.86 -14.11
CA LEU A 253 -5.75 3.28 -14.48
C LEU A 253 -6.51 4.21 -15.42
N ASP A 254 -7.14 3.65 -16.43
CA ASP A 254 -8.05 4.39 -17.30
C ASP A 254 -9.30 4.83 -16.51
N LYS A 255 -9.53 6.15 -16.45
CA LYS A 255 -10.68 6.78 -15.79
C LYS A 255 -11.84 7.03 -16.77
N ASN A 256 -11.60 7.00 -18.08
CA ASN A 256 -12.53 7.31 -19.16
C ASN A 256 -13.56 8.44 -18.87
N PRO A 257 -13.21 9.73 -19.09
CA PRO A 257 -11.93 10.22 -19.62
C PRO A 257 -10.85 10.42 -18.53
N GLY A 258 -9.59 10.37 -18.95
CA GLY A 258 -8.42 10.70 -18.13
C GLY A 258 -7.74 9.52 -17.43
N VAL A 259 -6.73 9.83 -16.61
CA VAL A 259 -5.88 8.82 -15.93
C VAL A 259 -6.07 8.88 -14.41
N ARG A 260 -6.27 7.76 -13.74
CA ARG A 260 -6.27 7.68 -12.27
C ARG A 260 -4.90 7.16 -11.78
N PRO A 261 -4.12 7.95 -11.03
CA PRO A 261 -2.84 7.52 -10.48
C PRO A 261 -3.07 6.56 -9.29
N ILE A 262 -2.57 5.33 -9.38
CA ILE A 262 -2.58 4.40 -8.24
C ILE A 262 -1.15 4.12 -7.79
N GLY A 263 -0.90 4.35 -6.50
CA GLY A 263 0.35 3.98 -5.84
C GLY A 263 0.15 2.72 -5.00
N VAL A 264 0.39 1.54 -5.58
CA VAL A 264 0.25 0.28 -4.83
C VAL A 264 1.41 0.14 -3.84
N GLY A 265 1.16 0.45 -2.57
CA GLY A 265 2.17 0.36 -1.51
C GLY A 265 2.65 -1.06 -1.24
N GLU A 266 3.80 -1.20 -0.59
CA GLU A 266 4.30 -2.51 -0.17
C GLU A 266 3.31 -3.21 0.78
N VAL A 267 3.13 -4.52 0.61
CA VAL A 267 2.17 -5.28 1.43
C VAL A 267 2.53 -5.19 2.91
N LEU A 268 3.82 -5.24 3.26
CA LEU A 268 4.29 -5.05 4.64
C LEU A 268 3.83 -3.71 5.23
N HIS A 269 4.01 -2.60 4.49
CA HIS A 269 3.51 -1.30 4.94
C HIS A 269 1.99 -1.28 5.05
N ARG A 270 1.27 -1.92 4.12
CA ARG A 270 -0.20 -2.05 4.20
C ARG A 270 -0.65 -2.87 5.41
N ILE A 271 0.10 -3.90 5.82
CA ILE A 271 -0.18 -4.65 7.05
C ILE A 271 -0.01 -3.73 8.25
N CYS A 272 1.10 -2.98 8.32
CA CYS A 272 1.36 -2.02 9.39
C CYS A 272 0.25 -0.96 9.47
N ALA A 273 -0.07 -0.32 8.34
CA ALA A 273 -1.11 0.68 8.23
C ALA A 273 -2.49 0.15 8.61
N LYS A 274 -2.88 -1.05 8.14
CA LYS A 274 -4.14 -1.69 8.54
C LYS A 274 -4.19 -2.05 10.03
N THR A 275 -3.05 -2.37 10.62
CA THR A 275 -2.94 -2.63 12.07
C THR A 275 -3.17 -1.34 12.85
N MET A 276 -2.60 -0.22 12.40
CA MET A 276 -2.90 1.10 12.99
C MET A 276 -4.38 1.43 12.88
N VAL A 277 -4.99 1.24 11.70
CA VAL A 277 -6.44 1.46 11.52
C VAL A 277 -7.28 0.58 12.45
N LEU A 278 -6.90 -0.68 12.65
CA LEU A 278 -7.58 -1.59 13.56
C LEU A 278 -7.59 -1.06 15.01
N ILE A 279 -6.50 -0.41 15.44
CA ILE A 279 -6.30 0.00 16.84
C ILE A 279 -6.82 1.42 17.10
N THR A 280 -6.54 2.36 16.18
CA THR A 280 -6.75 3.81 16.38
C THR A 280 -7.82 4.39 15.47
N GLY A 281 -8.37 3.60 14.54
CA GLY A 281 -9.37 4.09 13.59
C GLY A 281 -10.69 4.54 14.24
N VAL A 282 -11.00 4.01 15.43
CA VAL A 282 -12.16 4.45 16.22
C VAL A 282 -12.00 5.90 16.67
N ASP A 283 -10.81 6.30 17.14
CA ASP A 283 -10.52 7.66 17.59
C ASP A 283 -10.81 8.67 16.48
N LEU A 284 -10.33 8.41 15.26
CA LEU A 284 -10.58 9.29 14.12
C LEU A 284 -12.05 9.33 13.73
N LYS A 285 -12.74 8.18 13.77
CA LYS A 285 -14.16 8.10 13.45
C LYS A 285 -14.99 8.95 14.42
N GLU A 286 -14.67 8.92 15.71
CA GLU A 286 -15.30 9.77 16.72
C GLU A 286 -14.99 11.25 16.47
N GLN A 287 -13.74 11.58 16.17
CA GLN A 287 -13.31 12.94 15.87
C GLN A 287 -13.99 13.52 14.63
N CYS A 288 -14.19 12.71 13.59
CA CYS A 288 -14.87 13.13 12.38
C CYS A 288 -16.40 13.22 12.55
N GLY A 289 -17.01 12.35 13.35
CA GLY A 289 -18.44 12.35 13.61
C GLY A 289 -19.30 12.42 12.33
N ALA A 290 -20.31 13.28 12.34
CA ALA A 290 -21.14 13.59 11.17
C ALA A 290 -20.55 14.70 10.27
N ASP A 291 -19.43 15.31 10.66
CA ASP A 291 -18.79 16.36 9.88
C ASP A 291 -18.06 15.77 8.67
N GLN A 292 -17.35 14.65 8.87
CA GLN A 292 -16.47 14.07 7.86
C GLN A 292 -16.71 12.57 7.71
N LEU A 293 -17.42 12.18 6.64
CA LEU A 293 -17.87 10.81 6.43
C LEU A 293 -16.79 9.88 5.85
N CYS A 294 -15.66 10.43 5.40
CA CYS A 294 -14.53 9.66 4.86
C CYS A 294 -13.79 8.81 5.91
N ALA A 295 -14.04 9.00 7.21
CA ALA A 295 -13.42 8.22 8.29
C ALA A 295 -13.94 6.77 8.43
N GLY A 296 -14.87 6.34 7.55
CA GLY A 296 -15.41 4.99 7.57
C GLY A 296 -16.61 4.82 8.50
N ALA A 297 -17.44 5.87 8.63
CA ALA A 297 -18.70 5.78 9.33
C ALA A 297 -19.61 4.69 8.72
N LYS A 298 -20.20 3.84 9.56
CA LYS A 298 -21.16 2.83 9.11
C LYS A 298 -22.37 3.55 8.54
N ALA A 299 -22.85 3.12 7.37
CA ALA A 299 -23.93 3.78 6.62
C ALA A 299 -23.64 5.27 6.32
N GLY A 300 -22.37 5.68 6.20
CA GLY A 300 -22.01 7.08 5.99
C GLY A 300 -22.64 7.70 4.73
N VAL A 301 -22.67 6.97 3.60
CA VAL A 301 -23.27 7.47 2.35
C VAL A 301 -24.78 7.72 2.51
N GLU A 302 -25.49 6.75 3.08
CA GLU A 302 -26.94 6.86 3.34
C GLU A 302 -27.25 7.99 4.31
N SER A 303 -26.46 8.12 5.38
CA SER A 303 -26.56 9.22 6.34
C SER A 303 -26.31 10.58 5.69
N ALA A 304 -25.36 10.66 4.74
CA ALA A 304 -25.10 11.87 3.96
C ALA A 304 -26.32 12.29 3.14
N ILE A 305 -26.91 11.33 2.41
CA ILE A 305 -28.07 11.55 1.56
C ILE A 305 -29.24 12.07 2.41
N HIS A 306 -29.60 11.37 3.49
CA HIS A 306 -30.71 11.80 4.35
C HIS A 306 -30.43 13.14 5.06
N GLY A 307 -29.19 13.38 5.49
CA GLY A 307 -28.81 14.66 6.11
C GLY A 307 -28.93 15.83 5.15
N MET A 308 -28.46 15.66 3.91
CA MET A 308 -28.60 16.66 2.84
C MET A 308 -30.06 16.90 2.46
N THR A 309 -30.85 15.84 2.28
CA THR A 309 -32.28 15.94 1.96
C THR A 309 -33.03 16.73 3.04
N ARG A 310 -32.82 16.39 4.32
CA ARG A 310 -33.47 17.11 5.42
C ARG A 310 -33.07 18.60 5.43
N LYS A 311 -31.79 18.91 5.22
CA LYS A 311 -31.31 20.29 5.18
C LYS A 311 -31.90 21.07 4.01
N TYR A 312 -32.07 20.44 2.86
CA TYR A 312 -32.71 21.04 1.69
C TYR A 312 -34.21 21.33 1.91
N GLU A 313 -34.90 20.50 2.70
CA GLU A 313 -36.33 20.66 3.01
C GLU A 313 -36.60 21.72 4.10
N GLU A 314 -35.57 22.26 4.76
CA GLU A 314 -35.74 23.35 5.73
C GLU A 314 -36.15 24.65 5.01
N ASN A 315 -37.19 25.33 5.51
CA ASN A 315 -37.73 26.55 4.88
C ASN A 315 -36.71 27.69 4.74
N GLU A 316 -35.68 27.71 5.58
CA GLU A 316 -34.60 28.72 5.56
C GLU A 316 -33.51 28.40 4.52
N THR A 317 -33.53 27.20 3.93
CA THR A 317 -32.54 26.77 2.94
C THR A 317 -32.95 27.20 1.54
N GLU A 318 -32.29 28.23 1.01
CA GLU A 318 -32.56 28.72 -0.36
C GLU A 318 -31.94 27.83 -1.46
N GLY A 319 -30.93 27.01 -1.12
CA GLY A 319 -30.26 26.14 -2.08
C GLY A 319 -29.10 25.33 -1.50
N MET A 320 -28.47 24.51 -2.35
CA MET A 320 -27.31 23.70 -1.98
C MET A 320 -26.12 23.97 -2.90
N LEU A 321 -24.93 24.12 -2.31
CA LEU A 321 -23.67 24.27 -3.05
C LEU A 321 -22.89 22.94 -3.05
N LEU A 322 -22.57 22.45 -4.25
CA LEU A 322 -21.70 21.30 -4.44
C LEU A 322 -20.28 21.77 -4.77
N ILE A 323 -19.30 21.34 -3.95
CA ILE A 323 -17.88 21.65 -4.13
C ILE A 323 -17.13 20.33 -4.38
N ASP A 324 -16.37 20.26 -5.46
CA ASP A 324 -15.47 19.14 -5.74
C ASP A 324 -14.01 19.59 -5.75
N ALA A 325 -13.14 18.79 -5.14
CA ALA A 325 -11.72 19.09 -5.02
C ALA A 325 -10.93 18.47 -6.19
N THR A 326 -10.31 19.33 -7.00
CA THR A 326 -9.43 18.88 -8.08
C THR A 326 -8.21 18.12 -7.53
N ASN A 327 -8.03 16.89 -7.99
CA ASN A 327 -6.90 16.03 -7.58
C ASN A 327 -6.79 15.85 -6.05
N ALA A 328 -7.94 15.80 -5.37
CA ALA A 328 -8.11 15.85 -3.91
C ALA A 328 -7.01 15.16 -3.09
N PHE A 329 -6.71 13.89 -3.38
CA PHE A 329 -5.71 13.12 -2.61
C PHE A 329 -4.31 13.71 -2.70
N ASN A 330 -3.87 14.12 -3.89
CA ASN A 330 -2.50 14.60 -4.12
C ASN A 330 -2.35 16.10 -3.88
N SER A 331 -3.46 16.85 -3.81
CA SER A 331 -3.47 18.30 -3.58
C SER A 331 -3.64 18.69 -2.10
N LEU A 332 -4.01 17.74 -1.22
CA LEU A 332 -4.11 18.00 0.21
C LEU A 332 -2.75 18.46 0.76
N SER A 333 -2.72 19.56 1.52
CA SER A 333 -1.52 19.98 2.22
C SER A 333 -1.05 18.90 3.19
N ARG A 334 0.10 18.28 2.90
CA ARG A 334 0.70 17.25 3.73
C ARG A 334 1.21 17.79 5.06
N PRO A 335 1.90 18.96 5.13
CA PRO A 335 2.27 19.53 6.42
C PRO A 335 1.05 19.82 7.31
N LEU A 336 -0.03 20.38 6.76
CA LEU A 336 -1.27 20.59 7.54
C LEU A 336 -1.92 19.27 7.93
N ALA A 337 -1.99 18.29 7.04
CA ALA A 337 -2.59 16.99 7.36
C ALA A 337 -1.82 16.26 8.47
N LEU A 338 -0.49 16.35 8.48
CA LEU A 338 0.35 15.81 9.56
C LEU A 338 0.14 16.56 10.89
N TRP A 339 0.05 17.89 10.84
CA TRP A 339 -0.26 18.70 12.03
C TRP A 339 -1.66 18.40 12.58
N ASN A 340 -2.67 18.37 11.71
CA ASN A 340 -4.04 18.03 12.06
C ASN A 340 -4.11 16.61 12.63
N SER A 341 -3.30 15.68 12.12
CA SER A 341 -3.20 14.33 12.72
C SER A 341 -2.59 14.38 14.11
N ARG A 342 -1.58 15.21 14.37
CA ARG A 342 -0.99 15.38 15.71
C ARG A 342 -2.00 15.91 16.73
N VAL A 343 -2.89 16.80 16.29
CA VAL A 343 -3.89 17.44 17.14
C VAL A 343 -5.16 16.59 17.30
N LEU A 344 -5.68 16.03 16.20
CA LEU A 344 -6.99 15.38 16.18
C LEU A 344 -6.90 13.86 16.20
N TRP A 345 -5.74 13.27 15.94
CA TRP A 345 -5.56 11.81 15.92
C TRP A 345 -4.19 11.39 16.51
N PRO A 346 -3.88 11.79 17.77
CA PRO A 346 -2.54 11.69 18.34
C PRO A 346 -1.99 10.26 18.34
N ARG A 347 -2.85 9.26 18.60
CA ARG A 347 -2.52 7.83 18.61
C ARG A 347 -1.99 7.30 17.26
N CYS A 348 -2.32 7.94 16.13
CA CYS A 348 -1.78 7.57 14.81
C CYS A 348 -0.73 8.56 14.28
N ALA A 349 -0.54 9.71 14.95
CA ALA A 349 0.22 10.83 14.41
C ALA A 349 1.69 10.49 14.09
N ARG A 350 2.38 9.80 15.00
CA ARG A 350 3.78 9.36 14.82
C ARG A 350 3.94 8.41 13.62
N PHE A 351 3.02 7.45 13.48
CA PHE A 351 3.02 6.52 12.35
C PHE A 351 2.80 7.24 11.00
N LEU A 352 1.85 8.19 10.97
CA LEU A 352 1.61 9.02 9.78
C LEU A 352 2.82 9.89 9.46
N PHE A 353 3.42 10.53 10.47
CA PHE A 353 4.62 11.33 10.32
C PHE A 353 5.76 10.51 9.73
N ASN A 354 6.06 9.33 10.26
CA ASN A 354 7.07 8.44 9.71
C ASN A 354 6.76 8.02 8.26
N SER A 355 5.49 7.80 7.94
CA SER A 355 5.07 7.37 6.60
C SER A 355 5.07 8.48 5.55
N TYR A 356 4.80 9.73 5.94
CA TYR A 356 4.52 10.84 5.02
C TYR A 356 5.50 12.02 5.11
N ARG A 357 6.38 12.12 6.11
CA ARG A 357 7.30 13.27 6.22
C ARG A 357 8.30 13.38 5.08
N GLY A 358 8.66 12.26 4.44
CA GLY A 358 9.53 12.25 3.26
C GLY A 358 8.75 12.14 1.96
N TYR A 359 9.46 11.82 0.87
CA TYR A 359 8.89 11.75 -0.48
C TYR A 359 8.97 10.31 -1.02
N PRO A 360 7.97 9.46 -0.73
CA PRO A 360 7.93 8.11 -1.27
C PRO A 360 8.08 8.10 -2.78
N THR A 361 8.94 7.18 -3.27
CA THR A 361 9.13 6.99 -4.71
C THR A 361 8.07 6.05 -5.27
N ILE A 362 7.40 6.50 -6.32
CA ILE A 362 6.52 5.71 -7.16
C ILE A 362 7.39 5.14 -8.29
N VAL A 363 7.50 3.82 -8.33
CA VAL A 363 8.27 3.09 -9.34
C VAL A 363 7.34 2.35 -10.28
N PHE A 364 7.71 2.29 -11.56
CA PHE A 364 6.96 1.57 -12.58
C PHE A 364 7.73 0.31 -12.99
N ARG A 365 7.02 -0.82 -13.08
CA ARG A 365 7.66 -2.07 -13.50
C ARG A 365 8.13 -1.94 -14.94
N GLN A 366 9.31 -2.53 -15.22
CA GLN A 366 9.89 -2.55 -16.56
C GLN A 366 10.14 -1.15 -17.17
N ASN A 367 10.26 -0.13 -16.33
CA ASN A 367 10.49 1.23 -16.76
C ASN A 367 11.53 1.90 -15.82
N SER A 368 12.32 2.81 -16.36
CA SER A 368 13.30 3.61 -15.60
C SER A 368 12.68 4.79 -14.87
N GLU A 369 11.52 5.26 -15.33
CA GLU A 369 10.82 6.41 -14.80
C GLU A 369 10.37 6.21 -13.35
N THR A 370 10.37 7.32 -12.62
CA THR A 370 9.92 7.38 -11.23
C THR A 370 9.27 8.72 -10.95
N ILE A 371 8.23 8.71 -10.12
CA ILE A 371 7.57 9.94 -9.64
C ILE A 371 7.76 10.03 -8.13
N LEU A 372 8.02 11.23 -7.61
CA LEU A 372 8.06 11.47 -6.17
C LEU A 372 6.70 11.95 -5.67
N SER A 373 6.13 11.27 -4.68
CA SER A 373 4.93 11.74 -3.99
C SER A 373 5.32 12.78 -2.95
N ARG A 374 5.30 14.07 -3.33
CA ARG A 374 5.71 15.20 -2.47
C ARG A 374 4.58 15.84 -1.69
N GLU A 375 3.37 15.80 -2.23
CA GLU A 375 2.19 16.40 -1.63
C GLU A 375 1.06 15.38 -1.42
N GLY A 376 0.13 15.71 -0.53
CA GLY A 376 -1.07 14.91 -0.31
C GLY A 376 -0.81 13.53 0.26
N THR A 377 -1.79 12.66 0.04
CA THR A 377 -1.84 11.27 0.49
C THR A 377 -1.77 10.32 -0.71
N THR A 378 -1.33 9.08 -0.51
CA THR A 378 -1.22 8.12 -1.62
C THR A 378 -2.54 7.39 -1.87
N GLN A 379 -3.07 7.47 -3.11
CA GLN A 379 -4.19 6.61 -3.53
C GLN A 379 -3.80 5.12 -3.49
N GLY A 380 -4.54 4.34 -2.69
CA GLY A 380 -4.29 2.90 -2.48
C GLY A 380 -3.58 2.56 -1.17
N ASP A 381 -3.14 3.57 -0.41
CA ASP A 381 -2.67 3.39 0.97
C ASP A 381 -3.88 3.20 1.92
N PRO A 382 -3.88 2.17 2.80
CA PRO A 382 -4.90 2.01 3.83
C PRO A 382 -5.15 3.26 4.70
N LEU A 383 -4.13 4.08 4.95
CA LEU A 383 -4.26 5.31 5.74
C LEU A 383 -4.60 6.55 4.88
N GLY A 384 -4.53 6.47 3.55
CA GLY A 384 -4.66 7.64 2.68
C GLY A 384 -6.01 8.36 2.84
N MET A 385 -7.12 7.62 2.83
CA MET A 385 -8.46 8.17 3.07
C MET A 385 -8.61 8.80 4.46
N LEU A 386 -8.02 8.16 5.47
CA LEU A 386 -8.15 8.58 6.87
C LEU A 386 -7.31 9.85 7.14
N MET A 387 -6.11 9.92 6.55
CA MET A 387 -5.30 11.13 6.57
C MET A 387 -5.98 12.28 5.81
N TYR A 388 -6.69 11.98 4.71
CA TYR A 388 -7.52 12.98 4.02
C TYR A 388 -8.69 13.47 4.89
N ALA A 389 -9.36 12.55 5.60
CA ALA A 389 -10.45 12.87 6.50
C ALA A 389 -9.99 13.82 7.63
N VAL A 390 -8.93 13.46 8.37
CA VAL A 390 -8.40 14.32 9.44
C VAL A 390 -7.82 15.63 8.92
N GLY A 391 -7.21 15.60 7.72
CA GLY A 391 -6.62 16.79 7.09
C GLY A 391 -7.66 17.84 6.68
N THR A 392 -8.85 17.41 6.26
CA THR A 392 -9.93 18.31 5.78
C THR A 392 -10.94 18.69 6.87
N LEU A 393 -10.97 17.97 7.99
CA LEU A 393 -11.93 18.19 9.07
C LEU A 393 -11.96 19.65 9.59
N PRO A 394 -10.83 20.35 9.80
CA PRO A 394 -10.88 21.76 10.21
C PRO A 394 -11.57 22.68 9.21
N LEU A 395 -11.31 22.49 7.91
CA LEU A 395 -11.95 23.26 6.86
C LEU A 395 -13.47 23.02 6.86
N ILE A 396 -13.89 21.75 6.97
CA ILE A 396 -15.31 21.40 7.00
C ILE A 396 -16.02 22.07 8.19
N ARG A 397 -15.40 22.04 9.38
CA ARG A 397 -15.97 22.69 10.57
C ARG A 397 -16.09 24.20 10.40
N ARG A 398 -15.09 24.84 9.79
CA ARG A 398 -15.12 26.28 9.49
C ARG A 398 -16.18 26.65 8.45
N LEU A 399 -16.53 25.76 7.53
CA LEU A 399 -17.60 26.00 6.56
C LEU A 399 -19.01 25.81 7.13
N LYS A 400 -19.14 25.18 8.31
CA LYS A 400 -20.43 25.03 9.02
C LYS A 400 -20.78 26.23 9.89
N THR A 401 -19.76 26.93 10.40
CA THR A 401 -19.87 28.17 11.19
C THR A 401 -19.94 29.37 10.27
#